data_AF-A0A6N9UW78-F1
#
_entry.id   AF-A0A6N9UW78-F1
#
_cell.length_a   1.000
_cell.length_b   1.000
_cell.length_c   1.000
_cell.angle_alpha   90.00
_cell.angle_beta   90.00
_cell.angle_gamma   90.00
#
_symmetry.space_group_name_H-M   'P 1'
#
loop_
_entity.id
_entity.type
_entity.pdbx_description
1 polymer ?
#
loop_
_entity_poly.entity_id
_entity_poly.type
_entity_poly.pdbx_seq_one_letter_code
_entity_poly.pdbx_strand_id
1 'polypeptide(L)'
;ARGVRARLRRLLGVDTRWDLPVPQSSGDEAGRRIRYRRVCARLRERRPGARRLLVVVPDGDEVARRAAGQLAEEAEGDPRLRVVEVPVSRPLVPDREGESGAVVVLSAGAWTAEELTGVAEACADGGHEVVGVVVAGAVRARPPGPARRSPEPHVTAAGVHDHATGGSA
;
A
#
# COMPACT_ATOMS: atom_id res chain seq x y z
N ALA A 1 36.34 -0.11 -0.11
CA ALA A 1 35.29 0.10 -1.13
C ALA A 1 33.90 -0.40 -0.67
N ARG A 2 33.39 0.09 0.47
CA ARG A 2 32.03 -0.19 0.98
C ARG A 2 31.31 1.16 1.07
N GLY A 3 30.32 1.43 0.23
CA GLY A 3 29.61 2.71 0.28
C GLY A 3 28.51 2.84 -0.75
N VAL A 4 28.79 2.48 -2.01
CA VAL A 4 27.83 2.63 -3.11
C VAL A 4 26.75 1.54 -3.08
N ARG A 5 27.13 0.28 -2.86
CA ARG A 5 26.18 -0.86 -2.80
C ARG A 5 25.18 -0.78 -1.64
N ALA A 6 25.62 -0.29 -0.47
CA ALA A 6 24.74 -0.12 0.70
C ALA A 6 23.73 1.03 0.48
N ARG A 7 24.14 2.09 -0.20
CA ARG A 7 23.25 3.20 -0.57
C ARG A 7 22.20 2.75 -1.59
N LEU A 8 22.59 1.94 -2.57
CA LEU A 8 21.66 1.37 -3.54
C LEU A 8 20.66 0.41 -2.89
N ARG A 9 21.09 -0.41 -1.91
CA ARG A 9 20.19 -1.31 -1.15
C ARG A 9 19.17 -0.55 -0.30
N ARG A 10 19.60 0.56 0.31
CA ARG A 10 18.72 1.46 1.07
C ARG A 10 17.71 2.17 0.16
N LEU A 11 18.09 2.48 -1.08
CA LEU A 11 17.21 3.07 -2.08
C LEU A 11 16.18 2.05 -2.62
N LEU A 12 16.61 0.81 -2.86
CA LEU A 12 15.79 -0.29 -3.38
C LEU A 12 14.91 -0.96 -2.30
N GLY A 13 15.02 -0.57 -1.03
CA GLY A 13 14.27 -1.18 0.07
C GLY A 13 14.60 -2.66 0.33
N VAL A 14 15.71 -3.19 -0.23
CA VAL A 14 16.08 -4.61 -0.08
C VAL A 14 16.70 -4.96 1.28
N ASP A 15 16.97 -3.95 2.11
CA ASP A 15 17.27 -4.16 3.54
C ASP A 15 15.99 -4.14 4.41
N THR A 16 14.82 -3.89 3.81
CA THR A 16 13.52 -4.04 4.46
C THR A 16 13.03 -5.46 4.20
N ARG A 17 12.74 -6.19 5.28
CA ARG A 17 12.11 -7.51 5.23
C ARG A 17 10.77 -7.35 4.50
N TRP A 18 10.69 -7.84 3.26
CA TRP A 18 9.49 -7.81 2.40
C TRP A 18 8.41 -8.79 2.91
N ASP A 19 8.12 -8.79 4.21
CA ASP A 19 6.86 -9.32 4.72
C ASP A 19 5.78 -8.28 4.41
N LEU A 20 5.42 -8.15 3.12
CA LEU A 20 4.15 -7.54 2.74
C LEU A 20 3.08 -8.51 3.25
N PRO A 21 2.29 -8.18 4.29
CA PRO A 21 1.15 -9.01 4.62
C PRO A 21 0.29 -9.12 3.37
N VAL A 22 -0.11 -10.35 3.02
CA VAL A 22 -1.08 -10.61 1.96
C VAL A 22 -2.19 -9.57 2.11
N PRO A 23 -2.44 -8.71 1.11
CA PRO A 23 -3.42 -7.65 1.23
C PRO A 23 -4.74 -8.25 1.69
N GLN A 24 -5.08 -8.03 2.95
CA GLN A 24 -6.33 -8.52 3.52
C GLN A 24 -7.44 -7.86 2.71
N SER A 25 -8.29 -8.67 2.09
CA SER A 25 -9.47 -8.21 1.38
C SER A 25 -10.47 -7.65 2.39
N SER A 26 -10.20 -6.48 2.96
CA SER A 26 -11.22 -5.73 3.67
C SER A 26 -12.07 -5.04 2.62
N GLY A 27 -13.15 -5.70 2.20
CA GLY A 27 -14.21 -5.08 1.40
C GLY A 27 -15.02 -4.03 2.16
N ASP A 28 -14.50 -3.50 3.27
CA ASP A 28 -15.13 -2.47 4.08
C ASP A 28 -14.28 -1.19 4.05
N GLU A 29 -14.95 -0.06 3.90
CA GLU A 29 -14.42 1.29 3.90
C GLU A 29 -13.54 1.52 5.14
N ALA A 30 -13.93 0.98 6.30
CA ALA A 30 -13.16 1.07 7.53
C ALA A 30 -11.74 0.49 7.40
N GLY A 31 -11.59 -0.66 6.74
CA GLY A 31 -10.28 -1.28 6.52
C GLY A 31 -9.42 -0.51 5.51
N ARG A 32 -10.06 0.16 4.54
CA ARG A 32 -9.38 1.09 3.63
C ARG A 32 -8.83 2.31 4.37
N ARG A 33 -9.65 2.96 5.21
CA ARG A 33 -9.22 4.11 6.02
C ARG A 33 -8.06 3.77 6.97
N ILE A 34 -8.11 2.61 7.63
CA ILE A 34 -7.02 2.14 8.51
C ILE A 34 -5.69 2.04 7.73
N ARG A 35 -5.72 1.59 6.47
CA ARG A 35 -4.51 1.53 5.63
C ARG A 35 -3.95 2.93 5.36
N TYR A 36 -4.78 3.88 4.95
CA TYR A 36 -4.33 5.25 4.72
C TYR A 36 -3.79 5.92 5.99
N ARG A 37 -4.47 5.77 7.13
CA ARG A 37 -3.99 6.28 8.42
C ARG A 37 -2.62 5.71 8.81
N ARG A 38 -2.37 4.43 8.55
CA ARG A 38 -1.04 3.83 8.77
C ARG A 38 0.02 4.42 7.84
N VAL A 39 -0.32 4.74 6.60
CA VAL A 39 0.60 5.44 5.69
C VAL A 39 0.92 6.82 6.25
N CYS A 40 -0.08 7.61 6.66
CA CYS A 40 0.13 8.92 7.28
C CYS A 40 1.01 8.83 8.53
N ALA A 41 0.78 7.84 9.41
CA ALA A 41 1.63 7.59 10.57
C ALA A 41 3.09 7.30 10.17
N ARG A 42 3.32 6.42 9.19
CA ARG A 42 4.67 6.11 8.67
C ARG A 42 5.35 7.32 8.04
N LEU A 43 4.62 8.19 7.35
CA LEU A 43 5.18 9.41 6.78
C LEU A 43 5.69 10.35 7.87
N ARG A 44 4.92 10.50 8.96
CA ARG A 44 5.34 11.30 10.14
C ARG A 44 6.56 10.72 10.83
N GLU A 45 6.63 9.40 10.98
CA GLU A 45 7.80 8.72 11.58
C GLU A 45 9.07 8.88 10.74
N ARG A 46 8.95 8.79 9.40
CA ARG A 46 10.09 8.94 8.49
C ARG A 46 10.62 10.36 8.40
N ARG A 47 9.76 11.36 8.63
CA ARG A 47 10.13 12.77 8.65
C ARG A 47 9.46 13.50 9.81
N PRO A 48 9.98 13.34 11.04
CA PRO A 48 9.49 14.09 12.18
C PRO A 48 9.62 15.59 11.89
N GLY A 49 8.51 16.33 11.97
CA GLY A 49 8.48 17.77 11.69
C GLY A 49 8.17 18.16 10.24
N ALA A 50 8.07 17.20 9.30
CA ALA A 50 7.59 17.46 7.95
C ALA A 50 6.08 17.73 7.93
N ARG A 51 5.70 19.00 8.09
CA ARG A 51 4.29 19.40 8.09
C ARG A 51 3.67 19.46 6.69
N ARG A 52 4.48 19.42 5.63
CA ARG A 52 4.06 19.51 4.23
C ARG A 52 4.87 18.52 3.38
N LEU A 53 4.20 17.72 2.57
CA LEU A 53 4.81 16.80 1.61
C LEU A 53 4.15 16.97 0.25
N LEU A 54 4.96 16.89 -0.81
CA LEU A 54 4.46 16.79 -2.17
C LEU A 54 4.11 15.32 -2.46
N VAL A 55 2.95 15.06 -3.04
CA VAL A 55 2.52 13.74 -3.48
C VAL A 55 2.59 13.72 -5.00
N VAL A 56 3.54 12.97 -5.54
CA VAL A 56 3.77 12.87 -6.98
C VAL A 56 3.07 11.63 -7.51
N VAL A 57 2.24 11.82 -8.54
CA VAL A 57 1.47 10.75 -9.19
C VAL A 57 1.81 10.74 -10.68
N PRO A 58 2.17 9.59 -11.28
CA PRO A 58 2.33 9.49 -12.72
C PRO A 58 1.02 9.84 -13.46
N ASP A 59 1.09 10.69 -14.49
CA ASP A 59 -0.07 11.02 -15.33
C ASP A 59 -0.66 9.75 -15.94
N GLY A 60 -1.99 9.69 -15.99
CA GLY A 60 -2.72 8.53 -16.50
C GLY A 60 -2.85 7.39 -15.50
N ASP A 61 -2.23 7.47 -14.31
CA ASP A 61 -2.46 6.52 -13.23
C ASP A 61 -3.73 6.84 -12.44
N GLU A 62 -4.88 6.47 -12.99
CA GLU A 62 -6.20 6.67 -12.38
C GLU A 62 -6.35 6.02 -10.99
N VAL A 63 -5.63 4.92 -10.75
CA VAL A 63 -5.68 4.19 -9.47
C VAL A 63 -4.84 4.93 -8.43
N ALA A 64 -3.64 5.35 -8.81
CA ALA A 64 -2.77 6.14 -7.95
C ALA A 64 -3.33 7.52 -7.66
N ARG A 65 -3.93 8.21 -8.64
CA ARG A 65 -4.57 9.51 -8.43
C ARG A 65 -5.68 9.44 -7.39
N ARG A 66 -6.56 8.45 -7.50
CA ARG A 66 -7.60 8.21 -6.49
C ARG A 66 -7.00 7.89 -5.12
N ALA A 67 -5.96 7.07 -5.07
CA ALA A 67 -5.30 6.72 -3.82
C ALA A 67 -4.58 7.93 -3.18
N ALA A 68 -3.98 8.81 -3.98
CA ALA A 68 -3.35 10.04 -3.52
C ALA A 68 -4.37 11.01 -2.93
N GLY A 69 -5.53 11.16 -3.56
CA GLY A 69 -6.65 11.95 -3.03
C GLY A 69 -7.13 11.42 -1.68
N GLN A 70 -7.42 10.12 -1.58
CA GLN A 70 -7.84 9.50 -0.31
C GLN A 70 -6.77 9.60 0.78
N LEU A 71 -5.50 9.49 0.42
CA LEU A 71 -4.40 9.67 1.36
C LEU A 71 -4.37 11.12 1.89
N ALA A 72 -4.59 12.11 1.03
CA ALA A 72 -4.64 13.53 1.42
C ALA A 72 -5.84 13.84 2.32
N GLU A 73 -7.00 13.26 2.04
CA GLU A 73 -8.20 13.37 2.87
C GLU A 73 -7.97 12.76 4.27
N GLU A 74 -7.46 11.53 4.34
CA GLU A 74 -7.22 10.81 5.59
C GLU A 74 -6.02 11.34 6.39
N ALA A 75 -5.14 12.13 5.77
CA ALA A 75 -4.08 12.83 6.48
C ALA A 75 -4.63 13.93 7.39
N GLU A 76 -5.85 14.43 7.14
CA GLU A 76 -6.50 15.50 7.93
C GLU A 76 -5.57 16.72 8.13
N GLY A 77 -4.67 16.96 7.17
CA GLY A 77 -3.70 18.05 7.21
C GLY A 77 -2.43 17.79 8.03
N ASP A 78 -2.22 16.58 8.58
CA ASP A 78 -0.98 16.18 9.26
C ASP A 78 -0.48 14.79 8.82
N PRO A 79 0.49 14.71 7.88
CA PRO A 79 1.13 15.83 7.19
C PRO A 79 0.22 16.45 6.12
N ARG A 80 0.38 17.75 5.80
CA ARG A 80 -0.33 18.34 4.65
C ARG A 80 0.21 17.76 3.36
N LEU A 81 -0.67 17.17 2.55
CA LEU A 81 -0.32 16.55 1.29
C LEU A 81 -0.79 17.41 0.11
N ARG A 82 0.14 17.81 -0.76
CA ARG A 82 -0.17 18.49 -2.01
C ARG A 82 0.02 17.52 -3.16
N VAL A 83 -1.06 17.14 -3.85
CA VAL A 83 -1.01 16.20 -4.97
C VAL A 83 -0.64 16.92 -6.26
N VAL A 84 0.29 16.34 -7.03
CA VAL A 84 0.66 16.76 -8.38
C VAL A 84 0.72 15.54 -9.29
N GLU A 85 0.11 15.66 -10.46
CA GLU A 85 0.24 14.70 -11.55
C GLU A 85 1.45 15.10 -12.42
N VAL A 86 2.30 14.12 -12.75
CA VAL A 86 3.53 14.32 -13.51
C VAL A 86 3.59 13.39 -14.73
N PRO A 87 3.77 13.90 -15.95
CA PRO A 87 3.88 13.08 -17.15
C PRO A 87 5.18 12.27 -17.14
N VAL A 88 5.08 10.95 -17.27
CA VAL A 88 6.27 10.06 -17.22
C VAL A 88 7.21 10.21 -18.42
N SER A 89 6.69 10.67 -19.55
CA SER A 89 7.49 10.85 -20.78
C SER A 89 8.46 12.03 -20.67
N ARG A 90 8.10 13.05 -19.87
CA ARG A 90 8.92 14.23 -19.57
C ARG A 90 8.60 14.73 -18.16
N PRO A 91 9.09 14.05 -17.12
CA PRO A 91 8.70 14.36 -15.75
C PRO A 91 9.19 15.75 -15.35
N LEU A 92 8.27 16.61 -14.92
CA LEU A 92 8.57 17.91 -14.34
C LEU A 92 7.81 18.05 -13.02
N VAL A 93 8.56 18.22 -11.94
CA VAL A 93 8.02 18.38 -10.59
C VAL A 93 8.14 19.85 -10.18
N PRO A 94 7.12 20.46 -9.57
CA PRO A 94 7.21 21.81 -9.06
C PRO A 94 8.36 21.98 -8.07
N ASP A 95 9.06 23.10 -8.14
CA ASP A 95 10.10 23.44 -7.18
C ASP A 95 9.56 23.46 -5.75
N ARG A 96 10.43 23.16 -4.80
CA ARG A 96 10.11 23.14 -3.37
C ARG A 96 9.86 24.55 -2.84
N GLU A 97 8.64 24.79 -2.38
CA GLU A 97 8.17 26.06 -1.79
C GLU A 97 7.92 25.95 -0.28
N GLY A 98 8.58 24.99 0.37
CA GLY A 98 8.46 24.72 1.81
C GLY A 98 7.92 23.33 2.16
N GLU A 99 7.66 22.48 1.16
CA GLU A 99 7.50 21.04 1.37
C GLU A 99 8.76 20.47 2.03
N SER A 100 8.63 19.33 2.72
CA SER A 100 9.74 18.67 3.42
C SER A 100 10.30 17.46 2.67
N GLY A 101 9.73 17.16 1.49
CA GLY A 101 10.06 16.03 0.63
C GLY A 101 8.86 15.62 -0.21
N ALA A 102 9.06 14.57 -1.02
CA ALA A 102 8.05 13.99 -1.90
C ALA A 102 7.74 12.53 -1.54
N VAL A 103 6.48 12.14 -1.75
CA VAL A 103 6.02 10.74 -1.73
C VAL A 103 5.50 10.42 -3.11
N VAL A 104 6.00 9.34 -3.73
CA VAL A 104 5.49 8.90 -5.03
C VAL A 104 4.37 7.89 -4.82
N VAL A 105 3.21 8.10 -5.44
CA VAL A 105 2.08 7.17 -5.41
C VAL A 105 1.87 6.63 -6.81
N LEU A 106 1.86 5.31 -6.96
CA LEU A 106 1.78 4.63 -8.26
C LEU A 106 0.96 3.34 -8.16
N SER A 107 0.32 2.93 -9.24
CA SER A 107 -0.32 1.62 -9.35
C SER A 107 0.68 0.52 -9.68
N ALA A 108 0.37 -0.69 -9.23
CA ALA A 108 1.21 -1.85 -9.51
C ALA A 108 1.13 -2.25 -11.01
N GLY A 109 2.29 -2.51 -11.62
CA GLY A 109 2.40 -3.18 -12.92
C GLY A 109 2.21 -2.28 -14.15
N ALA A 110 2.10 -0.96 -13.98
CA ALA A 110 1.90 -0.01 -15.07
C ALA A 110 3.18 0.71 -15.54
N TRP A 111 4.26 0.65 -14.75
CA TRP A 111 5.45 1.49 -14.93
C TRP A 111 6.73 0.68 -15.05
N THR A 112 7.61 1.09 -15.96
CA THR A 112 8.96 0.56 -16.12
C THR A 112 9.93 1.16 -15.10
N ALA A 113 11.07 0.50 -14.92
CA ALA A 113 12.12 1.04 -14.04
C ALA A 113 12.64 2.40 -14.54
N GLU A 114 12.77 2.57 -15.85
CA GLU A 114 13.25 3.81 -16.47
C GLU A 114 12.28 4.97 -16.23
N GLU A 115 10.98 4.76 -16.43
CA GLU A 115 9.95 5.77 -16.17
C GLU A 115 9.94 6.19 -14.69
N LEU A 116 10.09 5.23 -13.77
CA LEU A 116 10.16 5.53 -12.34
C LEU A 116 11.47 6.24 -11.95
N THR A 117 12.58 5.93 -12.62
CA THR A 117 13.82 6.68 -12.47
C THR A 117 13.65 8.13 -12.91
N GLY A 118 13.03 8.37 -14.07
CA GLY A 118 12.77 9.73 -14.55
C GLY A 118 11.91 10.55 -13.57
N VAL A 119 10.89 9.94 -12.96
CA VAL A 119 10.08 10.60 -11.92
C VAL A 119 10.91 10.91 -10.67
N ALA A 120 11.78 9.99 -10.23
CA ALA A 120 12.64 10.20 -9.08
C ALA A 120 13.69 11.29 -9.32
N GLU A 121 14.27 11.35 -10.52
CA GLU A 121 15.20 12.41 -10.94
C GLU A 121 14.51 13.77 -10.96
N ALA A 122 13.32 13.87 -11.57
CA ALA A 122 12.57 15.12 -11.56
C ALA A 122 12.19 15.59 -10.14
N CYS A 123 11.93 14.67 -9.20
CA CYS A 123 11.76 15.04 -7.80
C CYS A 123 13.05 15.67 -7.22
N ALA A 124 14.20 15.08 -7.50
CA ALA A 124 15.48 15.59 -7.03
C ALA A 124 15.82 16.95 -7.65
N ASP A 125 15.53 17.13 -8.94
CA ASP A 125 15.73 18.39 -9.65
C ASP A 125 14.85 19.51 -9.07
N GLY A 126 13.60 19.21 -8.72
CA GLY A 126 12.71 20.14 -8.00
C GLY A 126 13.06 20.35 -6.51
N GLY A 127 14.17 19.79 -6.03
CA GLY A 127 14.64 19.93 -4.65
C GLY A 127 13.90 19.07 -3.62
N HIS A 128 13.13 18.07 -4.09
CA HIS A 128 12.38 17.15 -3.23
C HIS A 128 13.13 15.84 -3.02
N GLU A 129 13.43 15.53 -1.76
CA GLU A 129 13.88 14.19 -1.39
C GLU A 129 12.68 13.24 -1.37
N VAL A 130 12.77 12.11 -2.07
CA VAL A 130 11.73 11.07 -2.05
C VAL A 130 11.79 10.32 -0.72
N VAL A 131 10.78 10.52 0.13
CA VAL A 131 10.73 9.95 1.50
C VAL A 131 10.00 8.61 1.57
N GLY A 132 9.27 8.25 0.52
CA GLY A 132 8.58 6.97 0.41
C GLY A 132 7.88 6.78 -0.93
N VAL A 133 7.51 5.52 -1.19
CA VAL A 133 6.70 5.11 -2.33
C VAL A 133 5.47 4.38 -1.80
N VAL A 134 4.30 4.70 -2.36
CA VAL A 134 3.02 4.04 -2.05
C VAL A 134 2.54 3.34 -3.30
N VAL A 135 2.37 2.02 -3.21
CA VAL A 135 1.83 1.22 -4.30
C VAL A 135 0.32 1.02 -4.09
N ALA A 136 -0.47 1.59 -4.98
CA ALA A 136 -1.91 1.47 -4.99
C ALA A 136 -2.35 0.22 -5.77
N GLY A 137 -3.08 -0.67 -5.11
CA GLY A 137 -3.70 -1.83 -5.75
C GLY A 137 -5.13 -1.51 -6.16
N ALA A 138 -5.49 -1.78 -7.42
CA ALA A 138 -6.88 -1.77 -7.85
C ALA A 138 -7.60 -2.97 -7.19
N VAL A 139 -8.45 -2.71 -6.19
CA VAL A 139 -9.30 -3.74 -5.63
C VAL A 139 -10.43 -3.99 -6.62
N ARG A 140 -10.36 -5.09 -7.38
CA ARG A 140 -11.55 -5.59 -8.07
C ARG A 140 -12.52 -6.05 -6.99
N ALA A 141 -13.67 -5.40 -6.88
CA ALA A 141 -14.76 -5.91 -6.05
C ALA A 141 -15.09 -7.32 -6.57
N ARG A 142 -14.87 -8.34 -5.73
CA ARG A 142 -15.34 -9.68 -6.04
C ARG A 142 -16.87 -9.58 -6.10
N PRO A 143 -17.53 -10.08 -7.17
CA PRO A 143 -18.98 -10.21 -7.16
C PRO A 143 -19.39 -10.94 -5.88
N PRO A 144 -20.49 -10.55 -5.20
CA PRO A 144 -20.95 -11.24 -4.00
C PRO A 144 -21.01 -12.73 -4.33
N GLY A 145 -20.16 -13.51 -3.66
CA GLY A 145 -20.20 -14.96 -3.81
C GLY A 145 -21.60 -15.42 -3.44
N PRO A 146 -22.12 -16.49 -4.08
CA PRO A 146 -23.43 -17.03 -3.70
C PRO A 146 -23.40 -17.28 -2.19
N ALA A 147 -24.43 -16.78 -1.50
CA ALA A 147 -24.58 -16.96 -0.06
C ALA A 147 -24.28 -18.42 0.27
N ARG A 148 -23.32 -18.65 1.17
CA ARG A 148 -23.06 -19.99 1.70
C ARG A 148 -24.42 -20.51 2.17
N ARG A 149 -24.94 -21.53 1.48
CA ARG A 149 -26.07 -22.31 1.98
C ARG A 149 -25.67 -22.75 3.39
N SER A 150 -26.51 -22.41 4.36
CA SER A 150 -26.36 -22.89 5.73
C SER A 150 -26.10 -24.41 5.68
N PRO A 151 -25.14 -24.94 6.44
CA PRO A 151 -24.97 -26.38 6.53
C PRO A 151 -26.31 -26.94 7.04
N GLU A 152 -26.94 -27.82 6.27
CA GLU A 152 -28.01 -28.63 6.83
C GLU A 152 -27.44 -29.40 8.03
N PRO A 153 -28.17 -29.50 9.15
CA PRO A 153 -27.70 -30.25 10.29
C PRO A 153 -27.61 -31.73 9.90
N HIS A 154 -26.40 -32.17 9.60
CA HIS A 154 -26.09 -33.59 9.52
C HIS A 154 -26.26 -34.15 10.93
N VAL A 155 -27.34 -34.89 11.15
CA VAL A 155 -27.55 -35.71 12.35
C VAL A 155 -26.45 -36.76 12.36
N THR A 156 -25.39 -36.51 13.13
CA THR A 156 -24.42 -37.53 13.51
C THR A 156 -25.09 -38.46 14.50
N ALA A 157 -25.54 -39.62 14.01
CA ALA A 157 -25.96 -40.72 14.86
C ALA A 157 -24.75 -41.19 15.68
N ALA A 158 -24.80 -40.95 17.00
CA ALA A 158 -23.84 -41.47 17.94
C ALA A 158 -23.93 -43.01 17.96
N GLY A 159 -22.84 -43.68 17.63
CA GLY A 159 -22.71 -45.13 17.75
C GLY A 159 -22.70 -45.53 19.22
N VAL A 160 -23.83 -46.04 19.70
CA VAL A 160 -23.97 -46.75 20.97
C VAL A 160 -23.05 -47.97 20.93
N HIS A 161 -22.06 -48.02 21.81
CA HIS A 161 -21.31 -49.25 22.08
C HIS A 161 -22.06 -50.01 23.17
N ASP A 162 -22.66 -51.12 22.76
CA ASP A 162 -23.35 -52.05 23.65
C ASP A 162 -22.33 -53.04 24.24
N HIS A 163 -22.34 -53.16 25.56
CA HIS A 163 -21.60 -54.18 26.30
C HIS A 163 -22.55 -55.35 26.55
N ALA A 164 -22.28 -56.52 25.98
CA ALA A 164 -22.91 -57.76 26.42
C ALA A 164 -21.96 -58.98 26.35
N THR A 165 -21.89 -59.62 27.51
CA THR A 165 -21.27 -60.84 28.04
C THR A 165 -21.51 -62.18 27.31
N GLY A 166 -20.59 -63.13 27.54
CA GLY A 166 -20.77 -64.61 27.52
C GLY A 166 -19.86 -65.32 26.50
N GLY A 167 -19.14 -66.42 26.73
CA GLY A 167 -19.01 -67.39 27.83
C GLY A 167 -18.55 -68.74 27.23
N SER A 168 -17.47 -69.31 27.79
CA SER A 168 -16.94 -70.70 27.77
C SER A 168 -16.85 -71.57 26.50
N ALA A 169 -15.64 -72.13 26.29
CA ALA A 169 -15.37 -73.57 26.18
C ALA A 169 -13.95 -73.87 26.69
#